data_AF-A0A3M7P612-F1
#
_entry.id   AF-A0A3M7P612-F1
#
_cell.length_a   1.000
_cell.length_b   1.000
_cell.length_c   1.000
_cell.angle_alpha   90.00
_cell.angle_beta   90.00
_cell.angle_gamma   90.00
#
_symmetry.space_group_name_H-M   'P 1'
#
loop_
_entity.id
_entity.type
_entity.pdbx_description
1 polymer ?
#
loop_
_entity_poly.entity_id
_entity_poly.type
_entity_poly.pdbx_seq_one_letter_code
_entity_poly.pdbx_strand_id
1 'polypeptide(L)'
;MNKTVRPRYAYQSRLLTMINELSLRGKWTELKIGLKFFNKVLTKYYIDAYWKFLFQLASRDFPRYIECIPQFIDCLHSMNLNKKKEVIYSVVFLLFSKNYFNQGIDLLKMYHLASDSSLMAKEKYVNVLTKILNSDLDFIKWKYEISKESYEDENQLAQQLAEKCIFQIQLIVDTYDLADNQINQLMEIYTYYKKINELHEVLLAYSAKNSDYLNAQKYLFEFELNYMNLISTELFQNITRLNPSDGLILKYHQYFQNVILSIDCIFEILDYYQWKYSKECWSCLSILIKQSDKIDAIRDCILENWNLRKHYWIPYHFKLFSKIYENIDIYRFSIAIMLMGPKSLTFK
;
A
#
# COMPACT_ATOMS: atom_id res chain seq x y z
N MET A 1 57.93 2.57 14.17
CA MET A 1 57.66 3.10 12.82
C MET A 1 57.15 1.99 11.91
N ASN A 2 55.96 2.21 11.34
CA ASN A 2 55.34 1.58 10.16
C ASN A 2 55.38 0.05 9.98
N LYS A 3 54.35 -0.63 10.53
CA LYS A 3 53.86 -1.89 9.97
C LYS A 3 53.05 -1.59 8.70
N THR A 4 53.42 -2.24 7.62
CA THR A 4 52.85 -2.18 6.27
C THR A 4 51.40 -2.71 6.22
N VAL A 5 50.41 -1.84 6.41
CA VAL A 5 48.99 -2.14 6.19
C VAL A 5 48.57 -1.72 4.77
N ARG A 6 49.10 -2.34 3.71
CA ARG A 6 48.69 -2.02 2.30
C ARG A 6 48.74 -3.16 1.25
N PRO A 7 48.27 -4.40 1.50
CA PRO A 7 47.91 -5.30 0.37
C PRO A 7 46.40 -5.46 0.14
N ARG A 8 45.55 -5.37 1.19
CA ARG A 8 44.13 -5.76 1.08
C ARG A 8 43.28 -4.79 0.26
N TYR A 9 43.48 -3.48 0.40
CA TYR A 9 42.66 -2.47 -0.31
C TYR A 9 42.92 -2.41 -1.82
N ALA A 10 44.18 -2.57 -2.25
CA ALA A 10 44.52 -2.58 -3.67
C ALA A 10 43.94 -3.81 -4.40
N TYR A 11 43.89 -4.95 -3.70
CA TYR A 11 43.33 -6.19 -4.24
C TYR A 11 41.80 -6.11 -4.38
N GLN A 12 41.10 -5.51 -3.40
CA GLN A 12 39.66 -5.28 -3.45
C GLN A 12 39.26 -4.31 -4.57
N SER A 13 40.02 -3.23 -4.77
CA SER A 13 39.77 -2.26 -5.83
C SER A 13 39.90 -2.87 -7.22
N ARG A 14 40.97 -3.64 -7.48
CA ARG A 14 41.17 -4.34 -8.77
C ARG A 14 40.09 -5.39 -9.04
N LEU A 15 39.68 -6.11 -8.00
CA LEU A 15 38.60 -7.07 -8.12
C LEU A 15 37.26 -6.40 -8.44
N LEU A 16 36.98 -5.25 -7.82
CA LEU A 16 35.77 -4.48 -8.10
C LEU A 16 35.77 -3.95 -9.54
N THR A 17 36.92 -3.48 -10.04
CA THR A 17 37.08 -3.09 -11.44
C THR A 17 36.85 -4.27 -12.39
N MET A 18 37.41 -5.45 -12.10
CA MET A 18 37.19 -6.66 -12.88
C MET A 18 35.70 -7.09 -12.88
N ILE A 19 35.04 -7.07 -11.72
CA ILE A 19 33.60 -7.36 -11.61
C ILE A 19 32.79 -6.35 -12.43
N ASN A 20 33.13 -5.05 -12.34
CA ASN A 20 32.47 -4.00 -13.13
C ASN A 20 32.67 -4.21 -14.63
N GLU A 21 33.87 -4.53 -15.10
CA GLU A 21 34.15 -4.72 -16.52
C GLU A 21 33.51 -5.98 -17.09
N LEU A 22 33.53 -7.09 -16.34
CA LEU A 22 32.91 -8.34 -16.79
C LEU A 22 31.38 -8.24 -16.80
N SER A 23 30.78 -7.59 -15.80
CA SER A 23 29.33 -7.34 -15.78
C SER A 23 28.89 -6.41 -16.92
N LEU A 24 29.62 -5.30 -17.16
CA LEU A 24 29.36 -4.38 -18.28
C LEU A 24 29.47 -5.07 -19.65
N ARG A 25 30.27 -6.13 -19.77
CA ARG A 25 30.49 -6.85 -21.03
C ARG A 25 29.64 -8.11 -21.18
N GLY A 26 28.76 -8.42 -20.23
CA GLY A 26 27.93 -9.62 -20.27
C GLY A 26 28.70 -10.94 -20.10
N LYS A 27 29.92 -10.88 -19.56
CA LYS A 27 30.83 -12.03 -19.42
C LYS A 27 30.61 -12.78 -18.11
N TRP A 28 29.41 -13.34 -17.94
CA TRP A 28 28.94 -13.93 -16.68
C TRP A 28 29.61 -15.25 -16.35
N THR A 29 30.04 -16.02 -17.34
CA THR A 29 30.79 -17.28 -17.13
C THR A 29 32.17 -17.00 -16.55
N GLU A 30 32.87 -16.00 -17.09
CA GLU A 30 34.17 -15.55 -16.58
C GLU A 30 34.03 -14.91 -15.20
N LEU A 31 32.94 -14.17 -14.97
CA LEU A 31 32.58 -13.68 -13.65
C LEU A 31 32.35 -14.84 -12.68
N LYS A 32 31.61 -15.88 -13.05
CA LYS A 32 31.37 -17.08 -12.22
C LYS A 32 32.68 -17.75 -11.79
N ILE A 33 33.61 -17.91 -12.73
CA ILE A 33 34.92 -18.52 -12.47
C ILE A 33 35.74 -17.63 -11.52
N GLY A 34 35.80 -16.33 -11.80
CA GLY A 34 36.49 -15.36 -10.95
C GLY A 34 35.91 -15.33 -9.54
N LEU A 35 34.58 -15.37 -9.40
CA LEU A 35 33.90 -15.28 -8.11
C LEU A 35 34.00 -16.55 -7.26
N LYS A 36 34.10 -17.75 -7.86
CA LYS A 36 34.38 -19.00 -7.12
C LYS A 36 35.68 -18.93 -6.32
N PHE A 37 36.66 -18.18 -6.79
CA PHE A 37 37.95 -17.99 -6.11
C PHE A 37 37.89 -17.11 -4.86
N PHE A 38 36.86 -16.27 -4.69
CA PHE A 38 36.83 -15.22 -3.64
C PHE A 38 35.72 -15.38 -2.58
N ASN A 39 35.17 -16.59 -2.47
CA ASN A 39 33.91 -16.98 -1.81
C ASN A 39 33.71 -16.57 -0.32
N LYS A 40 34.69 -15.94 0.34
CA LYS A 40 34.59 -15.53 1.77
C LYS A 40 34.64 -14.02 2.04
N VAL A 41 35.02 -13.16 1.09
CA VAL A 41 35.36 -11.75 1.38
C VAL A 41 34.32 -10.73 0.89
N LEU A 42 33.32 -11.14 0.09
CA LEU A 42 32.67 -10.18 -0.83
C LEU A 42 31.15 -10.06 -0.73
N THR A 43 30.50 -10.56 0.33
CA THR A 43 29.02 -10.51 0.51
C THR A 43 28.43 -9.12 0.25
N LYS A 44 29.14 -8.05 0.65
CA LYS A 44 28.73 -6.65 0.46
C LYS A 44 28.91 -6.14 -0.99
N TYR A 45 29.99 -6.53 -1.66
CA TYR A 45 30.30 -6.07 -3.03
C TYR A 45 29.45 -6.80 -4.09
N TYR A 46 28.88 -7.97 -3.75
CA TYR A 46 27.92 -8.67 -4.61
C TYR A 46 26.59 -7.93 -4.73
N ILE A 47 26.12 -7.29 -3.65
CA ILE A 47 24.89 -6.51 -3.67
C ILE A 47 25.05 -5.29 -4.59
N ASP A 48 26.23 -4.66 -4.62
CA ASP A 48 26.51 -3.54 -5.53
C ASP A 48 26.60 -3.99 -7.00
N ALA A 49 27.23 -5.12 -7.30
CA ALA A 49 27.26 -5.67 -8.65
C ALA A 49 25.85 -6.10 -9.11
N TYR A 50 25.02 -6.60 -8.18
CA TYR A 50 23.62 -6.93 -8.40
C TYR A 50 22.76 -5.70 -8.70
N TRP A 51 22.84 -4.64 -7.88
CA TRP A 51 22.09 -3.42 -8.14
C TRP A 51 22.51 -2.78 -9.46
N LYS A 52 23.79 -2.87 -9.83
CA LYS A 52 24.26 -2.42 -11.15
C LYS A 52 23.74 -3.27 -12.29
N PHE A 53 23.65 -4.60 -12.15
CA PHE A 53 23.03 -5.47 -13.15
C PHE A 53 21.54 -5.18 -13.31
N LEU A 54 20.80 -5.00 -12.21
CA LEU A 54 19.41 -4.54 -12.25
C LEU A 54 19.28 -3.15 -12.88
N PHE A 55 20.20 -2.23 -12.60
CA PHE A 55 20.22 -0.90 -13.19
C PHE A 55 20.49 -0.95 -14.70
N GLN A 56 21.36 -1.87 -15.15
CA GLN A 56 21.65 -2.11 -16.56
C GLN A 56 20.47 -2.80 -17.27
N LEU A 57 19.83 -3.79 -16.65
CA LEU A 57 18.57 -4.34 -17.12
C LEU A 57 17.45 -3.28 -17.14
N ALA A 58 17.46 -2.30 -16.24
CA ALA A 58 16.49 -1.20 -16.27
C ALA A 58 16.76 -0.16 -17.37
N SER A 59 17.97 -0.15 -17.93
CA SER A 59 18.44 0.82 -18.94
C SER A 59 17.86 0.59 -20.35
N ARG A 60 18.15 1.50 -21.28
CA ARG A 60 17.62 1.48 -22.67
C ARG A 60 18.13 0.29 -23.51
N ASP A 61 19.22 -0.37 -23.12
CA ASP A 61 19.83 -1.51 -23.83
C ASP A 61 19.30 -2.89 -23.38
N PHE A 62 18.11 -2.93 -22.79
CA PHE A 62 17.50 -4.12 -22.20
C PHE A 62 17.55 -5.41 -23.07
N PRO A 63 17.27 -5.37 -24.39
CA PRO A 63 17.30 -6.57 -25.23
C PRO A 63 18.65 -7.32 -25.21
N ARG A 64 19.76 -6.58 -25.07
CA ARG A 64 21.12 -7.15 -25.04
C ARG A 64 21.39 -7.95 -23.76
N TYR A 65 20.72 -7.63 -22.67
CA TYR A 65 21.00 -8.21 -21.34
C TYR A 65 20.03 -9.33 -20.97
N ILE A 66 18.93 -9.51 -21.70
CA ILE A 66 17.97 -10.60 -21.48
C ILE A 66 18.60 -11.97 -21.72
N GLU A 67 19.44 -12.11 -22.74
CA GLU A 67 20.14 -13.36 -23.05
C GLU A 67 21.11 -13.79 -21.94
N CYS A 68 21.51 -12.85 -21.08
CA CYS A 68 22.41 -13.10 -19.95
C CYS A 68 21.69 -13.61 -18.69
N ILE A 69 20.36 -13.58 -18.65
CA ILE A 69 19.58 -13.91 -17.45
C ILE A 69 19.79 -15.36 -17.00
N PRO A 70 19.78 -16.39 -17.88
CA PRO A 70 20.04 -17.77 -17.45
C PRO A 70 21.44 -17.94 -16.81
N GLN A 71 22.46 -17.30 -17.39
CA GLN A 71 23.82 -17.35 -16.86
C GLN A 71 23.95 -16.65 -15.50
N PHE A 72 23.24 -15.54 -15.31
CA PHE A 72 23.14 -14.84 -14.04
C PHE A 72 22.49 -15.71 -12.95
N ILE A 73 21.48 -16.50 -13.31
CA ILE A 73 20.77 -17.39 -12.38
C ILE A 73 21.61 -18.57 -11.96
N ASP A 74 22.31 -19.19 -12.90
CA ASP A 74 23.30 -20.22 -12.60
C ASP A 74 24.41 -19.71 -11.66
N CYS A 75 24.79 -18.43 -11.83
CA CYS A 75 25.68 -17.77 -10.89
C CYS A 75 25.04 -17.65 -9.51
N LEU A 76 23.82 -17.13 -9.40
CA LEU A 76 23.09 -16.97 -8.13
C LEU A 76 22.87 -18.29 -7.40
N HIS A 77 22.54 -19.38 -8.11
CA HIS A 77 22.38 -20.69 -7.49
C HIS A 77 23.69 -21.18 -6.86
N SER A 78 24.81 -20.97 -7.53
CA SER A 78 26.14 -21.36 -7.05
C SER A 78 26.69 -20.52 -5.88
N MET A 79 26.05 -19.40 -5.55
CA MET A 79 26.49 -18.48 -4.48
C MET A 79 25.76 -18.75 -3.17
N ASN A 80 26.38 -18.55 -2.00
CA ASN A 80 25.68 -18.70 -0.71
C ASN A 80 25.09 -17.35 -0.23
N LEU A 81 24.06 -16.85 -0.92
CA LEU A 81 23.42 -15.56 -0.61
C LEU A 81 22.13 -15.75 0.21
N ASN A 82 22.00 -15.04 1.33
CA ASN A 82 20.78 -15.04 2.15
C ASN A 82 19.59 -14.36 1.45
N LYS A 83 19.85 -13.55 0.41
CA LYS A 83 18.85 -12.71 -0.30
C LYS A 83 18.51 -13.19 -1.72
N LYS A 84 18.80 -14.45 -2.09
CA LYS A 84 18.53 -14.97 -3.45
C LYS A 84 17.09 -14.73 -3.92
N LYS A 85 16.11 -14.91 -3.03
CA LYS A 85 14.68 -14.72 -3.35
C LYS A 85 14.36 -13.29 -3.79
N GLU A 86 14.80 -12.31 -3.01
CA GLU A 86 14.61 -10.88 -3.30
C GLU A 86 15.21 -10.51 -4.67
N VAL A 87 16.38 -11.07 -4.98
CA VAL A 87 17.09 -10.87 -6.25
C VAL A 87 16.30 -11.42 -7.43
N ILE A 88 15.81 -12.65 -7.33
CA ILE A 88 15.02 -13.31 -8.39
C ILE A 88 13.75 -12.51 -8.64
N TYR A 89 12.99 -12.18 -7.59
CA TYR A 89 11.75 -11.42 -7.73
C TYR A 89 11.98 -10.02 -8.32
N SER A 90 13.09 -9.36 -8.00
CA SER A 90 13.42 -8.06 -8.60
C SER A 90 13.68 -8.16 -10.11
N VAL A 91 14.38 -9.21 -10.56
CA VAL A 91 14.63 -9.45 -11.99
C VAL A 91 13.33 -9.84 -12.71
N VAL A 92 12.52 -10.69 -12.09
CA VAL A 92 11.21 -11.10 -12.59
C VAL A 92 10.29 -9.88 -12.78
N PHE A 93 10.20 -9.02 -11.76
CA PHE A 93 9.43 -7.78 -11.82
C PHE A 93 9.92 -6.86 -12.95
N LEU A 94 11.24 -6.74 -13.10
CA LEU A 94 11.84 -5.95 -14.16
C LEU A 94 11.52 -6.49 -15.56
N LEU A 95 11.61 -7.81 -15.76
CA LEU A 95 11.22 -8.48 -17.01
C LEU A 95 9.77 -8.19 -17.37
N PHE A 96 8.88 -8.22 -16.38
CA PHE A 96 7.47 -7.91 -16.59
C PHE A 96 7.23 -6.44 -16.91
N SER A 97 7.89 -5.52 -16.20
CA SER A 97 7.81 -4.08 -16.51
C SER A 97 8.27 -3.71 -17.92
N LYS A 98 8.98 -4.61 -18.61
CA LYS A 98 9.51 -4.44 -19.96
C LYS A 98 8.81 -5.30 -21.02
N ASN A 99 7.74 -6.00 -20.66
CA ASN A 99 6.96 -6.91 -21.52
C ASN A 99 7.60 -8.27 -21.88
N TYR A 100 8.57 -8.76 -21.09
CA TYR A 100 9.25 -10.04 -21.33
C TYR A 100 8.72 -11.12 -20.39
N PHE A 101 7.43 -11.45 -20.56
CA PHE A 101 6.67 -12.33 -19.67
C PHE A 101 7.16 -13.77 -19.66
N ASN A 102 7.42 -14.33 -20.84
CA ASN A 102 7.85 -15.72 -20.96
C ASN A 102 9.19 -15.93 -20.23
N GLN A 103 10.11 -14.98 -20.38
CA GLN A 103 11.42 -14.99 -19.71
C GLN A 103 11.27 -14.87 -18.20
N GLY A 104 10.37 -14.01 -17.69
CA GLY A 104 10.10 -13.89 -16.26
C GLY A 104 9.45 -15.15 -15.65
N ILE A 105 8.58 -15.82 -16.41
CA ILE A 105 7.96 -17.08 -16.01
C ILE A 105 8.99 -18.21 -16.00
N ASP A 106 9.81 -18.33 -17.05
CA ASP A 106 10.86 -19.34 -17.14
C ASP A 106 11.89 -19.15 -16.02
N LEU A 107 12.17 -17.90 -15.66
CA LEU A 107 13.03 -17.53 -14.55
C LEU A 107 12.52 -18.06 -13.20
N LEU A 108 11.23 -17.87 -12.93
CA LEU A 108 10.59 -18.40 -11.72
C LEU A 108 10.66 -19.94 -11.72
N LYS A 109 10.33 -20.59 -12.84
CA LYS A 109 10.39 -22.06 -12.96
C LYS A 109 11.80 -22.59 -12.67
N MET A 110 12.83 -22.02 -13.29
CA MET A 110 14.22 -22.42 -13.07
C MET A 110 14.65 -22.25 -11.61
N TYR A 111 14.32 -21.12 -10.99
CA TYR A 111 14.67 -20.88 -9.59
C TYR A 111 13.98 -21.86 -8.63
N HIS A 112 12.71 -22.16 -8.89
CA HIS A 112 11.91 -23.02 -8.03
C HIS A 112 12.28 -24.51 -8.16
N LEU A 113 12.64 -24.98 -9.37
CA LEU A 113 13.15 -26.34 -9.61
C LEU A 113 14.46 -26.64 -8.86
N ALA A 114 15.27 -25.62 -8.59
CA ALA A 114 16.56 -25.75 -7.92
C ALA A 114 16.52 -25.58 -6.38
N SER A 115 15.32 -25.59 -5.75
CA SER A 115 15.18 -25.43 -4.31
C SER A 115 14.37 -26.56 -3.66
N ASP A 116 15.03 -27.40 -2.85
CA ASP A 116 14.45 -28.54 -2.10
C ASP A 116 13.63 -28.12 -0.88
N SER A 117 12.44 -27.57 -1.08
CA SER A 117 11.43 -27.51 -0.01
C SER A 117 10.03 -27.61 -0.58
N SER A 118 9.12 -28.21 0.19
CA SER A 118 7.84 -28.82 -0.23
C SER A 118 7.21 -28.20 -1.48
N LEU A 119 7.25 -28.96 -2.58
CA LEU A 119 6.76 -28.61 -3.91
C LEU A 119 5.37 -27.96 -3.88
N MET A 120 4.45 -28.49 -3.07
CA MET A 120 3.04 -28.07 -2.98
C MET A 120 2.84 -26.63 -2.48
N ALA A 121 3.56 -26.20 -1.44
CA ALA A 121 3.46 -24.83 -0.92
C ALA A 121 4.09 -23.81 -1.87
N LYS A 122 5.10 -24.24 -2.65
CA LYS A 122 5.78 -23.42 -3.65
C LYS A 122 4.97 -23.29 -4.93
N GLU A 123 4.33 -24.36 -5.40
CA GLU A 123 3.41 -24.33 -6.54
C GLU A 123 2.24 -23.39 -6.27
N LYS A 124 1.67 -23.43 -5.06
CA LYS A 124 0.64 -22.46 -4.66
C LYS A 124 1.16 -21.03 -4.81
N TYR A 125 2.32 -20.68 -4.25
CA TYR A 125 2.86 -19.31 -4.31
C TYR A 125 3.23 -18.86 -5.73
N VAL A 126 3.81 -19.74 -6.55
CA VAL A 126 4.13 -19.43 -7.96
C VAL A 126 2.85 -19.18 -8.75
N ASN A 127 1.85 -20.04 -8.59
CA ASN A 127 0.56 -19.87 -9.26
C ASN A 127 -0.10 -18.53 -8.87
N VAL A 128 0.07 -18.08 -7.62
CA VAL A 128 -0.43 -16.77 -7.17
C VAL A 128 0.27 -15.63 -7.84
N LEU A 129 1.60 -15.64 -7.79
CA LEU A 129 2.37 -14.60 -8.43
C LEU A 129 2.02 -14.53 -9.90
N THR A 130 1.98 -15.67 -10.61
CA THR A 130 1.58 -15.74 -12.00
C THR A 130 0.18 -15.15 -12.23
N LYS A 131 -0.80 -15.44 -11.37
CA LYS A 131 -2.14 -14.83 -11.45
C LYS A 131 -2.12 -13.32 -11.24
N ILE A 132 -1.43 -12.83 -10.21
CA ILE A 132 -1.28 -11.39 -9.91
C ILE A 132 -0.65 -10.66 -11.10
N LEU A 133 0.42 -11.23 -11.63
CA LEU A 133 1.13 -10.65 -12.76
C LEU A 133 0.26 -10.64 -14.01
N ASN A 134 -0.43 -11.73 -14.29
CA ASN A 134 -1.35 -11.79 -15.43
C ASN A 134 -2.50 -10.79 -15.25
N SER A 135 -3.09 -10.65 -14.05
CA SER A 135 -4.13 -9.65 -13.81
C SER A 135 -3.62 -8.23 -14.02
N ASP A 136 -2.43 -7.90 -13.49
CA ASP A 136 -1.82 -6.57 -13.66
C ASP A 136 -1.57 -6.25 -15.14
N LEU A 137 -1.15 -7.26 -15.91
CA LEU A 137 -0.87 -7.08 -17.34
C LEU A 137 -2.12 -6.95 -18.19
N ASP A 138 -3.11 -7.78 -17.92
CA ASP A 138 -4.40 -7.70 -18.60
C ASP A 138 -5.07 -6.34 -18.26
N PHE A 139 -4.91 -5.86 -17.03
CA PHE A 139 -5.34 -4.53 -16.61
C PHE A 139 -4.60 -3.39 -17.34
N ILE A 140 -3.27 -3.43 -17.42
CA ILE A 140 -2.47 -2.41 -18.13
C ILE A 140 -2.83 -2.39 -19.62
N LYS A 141 -2.97 -3.57 -20.24
CA LYS A 141 -3.40 -3.67 -21.64
C LYS A 141 -4.80 -3.12 -21.83
N TRP A 142 -5.73 -3.48 -20.95
CA TRP A 142 -7.08 -2.92 -20.97
C TRP A 142 -7.05 -1.40 -20.88
N LYS A 143 -6.30 -0.84 -19.92
CA LYS A 143 -6.10 0.61 -19.77
C LYS A 143 -5.55 1.28 -21.03
N TYR A 144 -4.59 0.64 -21.68
CA TYR A 144 -4.04 1.13 -22.94
C TYR A 144 -5.08 1.11 -24.06
N GLU A 145 -5.84 0.03 -24.20
CA GLU A 145 -6.87 -0.07 -25.24
C GLU A 145 -7.99 0.95 -25.04
N ILE A 146 -8.53 1.13 -23.83
CA ILE A 146 -9.59 2.14 -23.59
C ILE A 146 -9.10 3.59 -23.71
N SER A 147 -7.79 3.81 -23.71
CA SER A 147 -7.19 5.14 -23.88
C SER A 147 -7.02 5.54 -25.34
N LYS A 148 -7.14 4.58 -26.27
CA LYS A 148 -7.16 4.88 -27.70
C LYS A 148 -8.52 5.49 -28.03
N GLU A 149 -8.52 6.68 -28.61
CA GLU A 149 -9.72 7.30 -29.18
C GLU A 149 -10.14 6.48 -30.42
N SER A 150 -10.89 5.41 -30.25
CA SER A 150 -11.29 4.57 -31.39
C SER A 150 -12.75 4.14 -31.43
N TYR A 151 -13.19 3.90 -32.66
CA TYR A 151 -14.56 3.61 -33.08
C TYR A 151 -15.06 2.27 -32.52
N GLU A 152 -16.40 2.13 -32.45
CA GLU A 152 -17.16 1.12 -31.71
C GLU A 152 -16.70 -0.36 -31.85
N ASP A 153 -16.07 -0.75 -32.96
CA ASP A 153 -15.56 -2.12 -33.20
C ASP A 153 -14.26 -2.46 -32.43
N GLU A 154 -13.47 -1.48 -31.98
CA GLU A 154 -12.24 -1.72 -31.20
C GLU A 154 -12.50 -1.98 -29.71
N ASN A 155 -13.74 -1.84 -29.24
CA ASN A 155 -14.10 -2.05 -27.84
C ASN A 155 -14.17 -3.55 -27.46
N GLN A 156 -14.26 -4.46 -28.43
CA GLN A 156 -14.29 -5.91 -28.14
C GLN A 156 -12.99 -6.43 -27.51
N LEU A 157 -11.83 -5.95 -27.98
CA LEU A 157 -10.55 -6.35 -27.42
C LEU A 157 -10.39 -5.86 -25.98
N ALA A 158 -10.76 -4.60 -25.72
CA ALA A 158 -10.78 -4.04 -24.38
C ALA A 158 -11.70 -4.86 -23.45
N GLN A 159 -12.90 -5.20 -23.92
CA GLN A 159 -13.82 -6.01 -23.14
C GLN A 159 -13.27 -7.41 -22.82
N GLN A 160 -12.66 -8.09 -23.80
CA GLN A 160 -12.03 -9.40 -23.56
C GLN A 160 -10.88 -9.32 -22.54
N LEU A 161 -10.06 -8.27 -22.61
CA LEU A 161 -8.99 -8.04 -21.65
C LEU A 161 -9.55 -7.78 -20.24
N ALA A 162 -10.62 -7.00 -20.14
CA ALA A 162 -11.32 -6.73 -18.89
C ALA A 162 -11.89 -8.00 -18.26
N GLU A 163 -12.61 -8.82 -19.03
CA GLU A 163 -13.18 -10.09 -18.56
C GLU A 163 -12.10 -11.05 -18.07
N LYS A 164 -10.99 -11.13 -18.81
CA LYS A 164 -9.83 -11.94 -18.43
C LYS A 164 -9.17 -11.44 -17.15
N CYS A 165 -9.00 -10.13 -17.01
CA CYS A 165 -8.47 -9.49 -15.81
C CYS A 165 -9.37 -9.77 -14.59
N ILE A 166 -10.69 -9.55 -14.72
CA ILE A 166 -11.68 -9.82 -13.67
C ILE A 166 -11.57 -11.27 -13.20
N PHE A 167 -11.56 -12.23 -14.14
CA PHE A 167 -11.45 -13.64 -13.80
C PHE A 167 -10.17 -13.96 -13.02
N GLN A 168 -9.02 -13.42 -13.43
CA GLN A 168 -7.77 -13.63 -12.70
C GLN A 168 -7.82 -13.02 -11.30
N ILE A 169 -8.39 -11.83 -11.16
CA ILE A 169 -8.52 -11.16 -9.87
C ILE A 169 -9.47 -11.91 -8.94
N GLN A 170 -10.63 -12.34 -9.41
CA GLN A 170 -11.58 -13.11 -8.58
C GLN A 170 -10.91 -14.38 -8.03
N LEU A 171 -10.13 -15.09 -8.85
CA LEU A 171 -9.35 -16.23 -8.37
C LEU A 171 -8.34 -15.85 -7.26
N ILE A 172 -7.77 -14.65 -7.30
CA ILE A 172 -6.87 -14.16 -6.25
C ILE A 172 -7.68 -13.84 -4.99
N VAL A 173 -8.76 -13.06 -5.11
CA VAL A 173 -9.63 -12.63 -4.01
C VAL A 173 -10.26 -13.82 -3.28
N ASP A 174 -10.67 -14.85 -4.02
CA ASP A 174 -11.26 -16.06 -3.44
C ASP A 174 -10.23 -16.87 -2.65
N THR A 175 -8.98 -16.91 -3.14
CA THR A 175 -7.93 -17.77 -2.57
C THR A 175 -7.14 -17.08 -1.45
N TYR A 176 -7.06 -15.75 -1.45
CA TYR A 176 -6.23 -14.96 -0.53
C TYR A 176 -7.04 -13.92 0.21
N ASP A 177 -6.56 -13.56 1.39
CA ASP A 177 -7.30 -12.66 2.28
C ASP A 177 -7.14 -11.19 1.86
N LEU A 178 -5.93 -10.77 1.47
CA LEU A 178 -5.63 -9.37 1.17
C LEU A 178 -5.22 -9.19 -0.30
N ALA A 179 -5.95 -8.33 -1.02
CA ALA A 179 -5.75 -8.10 -2.46
C ALA A 179 -6.08 -6.65 -2.89
N ASP A 180 -5.68 -5.65 -2.09
CA ASP A 180 -6.02 -4.22 -2.28
C ASP A 180 -5.83 -3.70 -3.71
N ASN A 181 -4.66 -3.96 -4.30
CA ASN A 181 -4.36 -3.51 -5.65
C ASN A 181 -5.34 -4.11 -6.66
N GLN A 182 -5.65 -5.39 -6.51
CA GLN A 182 -6.58 -6.10 -7.37
C GLN A 182 -8.03 -5.64 -7.14
N ILE A 183 -8.43 -5.31 -5.91
CA ILE A 183 -9.74 -4.71 -5.64
C ILE A 183 -9.88 -3.35 -6.32
N ASN A 184 -8.85 -2.49 -6.26
CA ASN A 184 -8.87 -1.21 -6.98
C ASN A 184 -8.99 -1.40 -8.49
N GLN A 185 -8.29 -2.38 -9.06
CA GLN A 185 -8.39 -2.73 -10.49
C GLN A 185 -9.81 -3.18 -10.85
N LEU A 186 -10.45 -4.02 -10.03
CA LEU A 186 -11.84 -4.41 -10.24
C LEU A 186 -12.77 -3.21 -10.18
N MET A 187 -12.66 -2.36 -9.15
CA MET A 187 -13.48 -1.17 -9.01
C MET A 187 -13.44 -0.32 -10.27
N GLU A 188 -12.25 -0.14 -10.83
CA GLU A 188 -12.05 0.65 -12.03
C GLU A 188 -12.66 0.01 -13.29
N ILE A 189 -12.45 -1.30 -13.50
CA ILE A 189 -13.03 -2.02 -14.64
C ILE A 189 -14.56 -2.02 -14.56
N TYR A 190 -15.12 -2.43 -13.42
CA TYR A 190 -16.58 -2.52 -13.25
C TYR A 190 -17.26 -1.15 -13.37
N THR A 191 -16.64 -0.10 -12.83
CA THR A 191 -17.15 1.28 -12.97
C THR A 191 -17.14 1.73 -14.42
N TYR A 192 -16.05 1.45 -15.17
CA TYR A 192 -15.96 1.81 -16.59
C TYR A 192 -17.08 1.17 -17.42
N TYR A 193 -17.34 -0.13 -17.21
CA TYR A 193 -18.41 -0.85 -17.90
C TYR A 193 -19.81 -0.68 -17.27
N LYS A 194 -19.95 0.18 -16.25
CA LYS A 194 -21.21 0.44 -15.53
C LYS A 194 -21.87 -0.81 -14.92
N LYS A 195 -21.06 -1.81 -14.58
CA LYS A 195 -21.47 -3.07 -13.93
C LYS A 195 -21.42 -2.90 -12.39
N ILE A 196 -22.23 -1.95 -11.89
CA ILE A 196 -22.19 -1.49 -10.50
C ILE A 196 -22.70 -2.55 -9.54
N ASN A 197 -23.75 -3.29 -9.90
CA ASN A 197 -24.32 -4.32 -9.02
C ASN A 197 -23.35 -5.48 -8.80
N GLU A 198 -22.66 -5.92 -9.86
CA GLU A 198 -21.67 -6.99 -9.78
C GLU A 198 -20.47 -6.57 -8.92
N LEU A 199 -20.03 -5.31 -9.01
CA LEU A 199 -18.99 -4.77 -8.14
C LEU A 199 -19.44 -4.76 -6.67
N HIS A 200 -20.70 -4.41 -6.40
CA HIS A 200 -21.25 -4.41 -5.04
C HIS A 200 -21.17 -5.80 -4.42
N GLU A 201 -21.61 -6.84 -5.15
CA GLU A 201 -21.55 -8.23 -4.69
C GLU A 201 -20.12 -8.67 -4.38
N VAL A 202 -19.15 -8.32 -5.24
CA VAL A 202 -17.74 -8.63 -5.00
C VAL A 202 -17.21 -7.92 -3.75
N LEU A 203 -17.53 -6.65 -3.56
CA LEU A 203 -17.09 -5.87 -2.40
C LEU A 203 -17.74 -6.36 -1.10
N LEU A 204 -19.01 -6.76 -1.13
CA LEU A 204 -19.70 -7.39 -0.01
C LEU A 204 -19.02 -8.69 0.39
N ALA A 205 -18.74 -9.58 -0.58
CA ALA A 205 -18.06 -10.84 -0.32
C ALA A 205 -16.64 -10.62 0.24
N TYR A 206 -15.89 -9.67 -0.33
CA TYR A 206 -14.53 -9.34 0.13
C TYR A 206 -14.52 -8.74 1.54
N SER A 207 -15.46 -7.83 1.84
CA SER A 207 -15.64 -7.25 3.16
C SER A 207 -16.05 -8.29 4.20
N ALA A 208 -16.99 -9.18 3.87
CA ALA A 208 -17.43 -10.24 4.77
C ALA A 208 -16.32 -11.25 5.08
N LYS A 209 -15.52 -11.63 4.07
CA LYS A 209 -14.36 -12.51 4.24
C LYS A 209 -13.27 -11.86 5.10
N ASN A 210 -13.13 -10.53 5.02
CA ASN A 210 -12.08 -9.75 5.67
C ASN A 210 -12.67 -8.71 6.63
N SER A 211 -13.52 -9.15 7.57
CA SER A 211 -14.26 -8.26 8.48
C SER A 211 -13.35 -7.39 9.36
N ASP A 212 -12.19 -7.91 9.74
CA ASP A 212 -11.22 -7.22 10.60
C ASP A 212 -10.22 -6.38 9.81
N TYR A 213 -10.32 -6.38 8.48
CA TYR A 213 -9.42 -5.65 7.61
C TYR A 213 -9.99 -4.30 7.20
N LEU A 214 -9.37 -3.24 7.70
CA LEU A 214 -9.83 -1.86 7.50
C LEU A 214 -10.06 -1.51 6.02
N ASN A 215 -9.14 -1.86 5.12
CA ASN A 215 -9.27 -1.46 3.71
C ASN A 215 -10.46 -2.15 3.02
N ALA A 216 -10.75 -3.41 3.35
CA ALA A 216 -11.93 -4.09 2.81
C ALA A 216 -13.23 -3.37 3.20
N GLN A 217 -13.33 -2.92 4.45
CA GLN A 217 -14.47 -2.13 4.91
C GLN A 217 -14.54 -0.76 4.20
N LYS A 218 -13.38 -0.09 4.01
CA LYS A 218 -13.30 1.20 3.33
C LYS A 218 -13.73 1.11 1.86
N TYR A 219 -13.30 0.09 1.13
CA TYR A 219 -13.70 -0.08 -0.26
C TYR A 219 -15.21 -0.22 -0.43
N LEU A 220 -15.84 -1.06 0.39
CA LEU A 220 -17.30 -1.22 0.37
C LEU A 220 -17.99 0.10 0.75
N PHE A 221 -17.51 0.78 1.80
CA PHE A 221 -18.14 2.01 2.29
C PHE A 221 -18.09 3.13 1.26
N GLU A 222 -16.91 3.38 0.69
CA GLU A 222 -16.75 4.42 -0.32
C GLU A 222 -17.49 4.07 -1.60
N PHE A 223 -17.60 2.79 -1.96
CA PHE A 223 -18.40 2.35 -3.08
C PHE A 223 -19.90 2.60 -2.85
N GLU A 224 -20.46 2.16 -1.71
CA GLU A 224 -21.87 2.34 -1.38
C GLU A 224 -22.27 3.82 -1.35
N LEU A 225 -21.39 4.66 -0.80
CA LEU A 225 -21.61 6.09 -0.75
C LEU A 225 -21.62 6.73 -2.15
N ASN A 226 -20.63 6.41 -2.99
CA ASN A 226 -20.44 7.10 -4.26
C ASN A 226 -21.36 6.58 -5.39
N TYR A 227 -21.75 5.31 -5.36
CA TYR A 227 -22.45 4.67 -6.47
C TYR A 227 -23.87 4.20 -6.13
N MET A 228 -24.12 3.86 -4.87
CA MET A 228 -25.44 3.39 -4.44
C MET A 228 -26.26 4.47 -3.73
N ASN A 229 -25.62 5.60 -3.37
CA ASN A 229 -26.18 6.59 -2.43
C ASN A 229 -26.66 5.93 -1.12
N LEU A 230 -25.98 4.85 -0.70
CA LEU A 230 -26.27 4.12 0.52
C LEU A 230 -25.26 4.51 1.59
N ILE A 231 -25.75 4.74 2.80
CA ILE A 231 -24.93 5.05 3.97
C ILE A 231 -25.14 3.94 4.98
N SER A 232 -24.24 2.96 5.00
CA SER A 232 -24.26 1.90 6.00
C SER A 232 -23.66 2.41 7.31
N THR A 233 -24.51 2.67 8.30
CA THR A 233 -24.09 3.10 9.65
C THR A 233 -23.26 2.01 10.33
N GLU A 234 -23.62 0.74 10.13
CA GLU A 234 -22.89 -0.41 10.67
C GLU A 234 -21.46 -0.48 10.10
N LEU A 235 -21.32 -0.34 8.78
CA LEU A 235 -20.02 -0.40 8.12
C LEU A 235 -19.10 0.72 8.59
N PHE A 236 -19.65 1.92 8.77
CA PHE A 236 -18.90 3.04 9.32
C PHE A 236 -18.49 2.82 10.78
N GLN A 237 -19.38 2.29 11.62
CA GLN A 237 -19.06 1.90 13.00
C GLN A 237 -17.97 0.82 13.05
N ASN A 238 -17.96 -0.10 12.10
CA ASN A 238 -16.88 -1.08 11.98
C ASN A 238 -15.55 -0.40 11.61
N ILE A 239 -15.56 0.56 10.68
CA ILE A 239 -14.37 1.35 10.32
C ILE A 239 -13.86 2.14 11.54
N THR A 240 -14.74 2.81 12.29
CA THR A 240 -14.33 3.58 13.48
C THR A 240 -13.77 2.66 14.56
N ARG A 241 -14.37 1.48 14.77
CA ARG A 241 -13.86 0.48 15.70
C ARG A 241 -12.47 -0.04 15.30
N LEU A 242 -12.25 -0.30 14.01
CA LEU A 242 -10.97 -0.82 13.51
C LEU A 242 -9.86 0.24 13.54
N ASN A 243 -10.18 1.49 13.21
CA ASN A 243 -9.25 2.60 13.30
C ASN A 243 -9.96 3.90 13.68
N PRO A 244 -10.06 4.21 14.98
CA PRO A 244 -10.73 5.42 15.46
C PRO A 244 -10.02 6.72 15.04
N SER A 245 -8.78 6.61 14.54
CA SER A 245 -8.00 7.75 14.05
C SER A 245 -8.10 7.96 12.54
N ASP A 246 -8.90 7.17 11.81
CA ASP A 246 -8.99 7.28 10.36
C ASP A 246 -9.63 8.61 9.93
N GLY A 247 -8.98 9.31 8.98
CA GLY A 247 -9.46 10.59 8.47
C GLY A 247 -10.80 10.51 7.72
N LEU A 248 -11.20 9.31 7.28
CA LEU A 248 -12.54 9.10 6.71
C LEU A 248 -13.65 9.49 7.69
N ILE A 249 -13.39 9.40 8.99
CA ILE A 249 -14.41 9.74 9.97
C ILE A 249 -14.77 11.23 9.87
N LEU A 250 -13.76 12.09 9.67
CA LEU A 250 -13.97 13.51 9.41
C LEU A 250 -14.67 13.77 8.07
N LYS A 251 -14.37 12.97 7.05
CA LYS A 251 -14.95 13.16 5.72
C LYS A 251 -16.45 12.84 5.69
N TYR A 252 -16.88 11.86 6.48
CA TYR A 252 -18.20 11.28 6.35
C TYR A 252 -19.10 11.42 7.59
N HIS A 253 -18.66 12.14 8.64
CA HIS A 253 -19.47 12.37 9.84
C HIS A 253 -20.85 13.02 9.55
N GLN A 254 -20.99 13.71 8.42
CA GLN A 254 -22.22 14.43 8.05
C GLN A 254 -23.30 13.47 7.53
N TYR A 255 -22.89 12.28 7.09
CA TYR A 255 -23.79 11.25 6.58
C TYR A 255 -24.44 10.45 7.71
N PHE A 256 -24.03 10.68 8.96
CA PHE A 256 -24.74 10.17 10.11
C PHE A 256 -26.09 10.87 10.28
N GLN A 257 -27.16 10.09 10.25
CA GLN A 257 -28.47 10.56 10.71
C GLN A 257 -28.48 10.82 12.23
N ASN A 258 -27.53 10.22 12.97
CA ASN A 258 -27.41 10.36 14.41
C ASN A 258 -26.24 11.25 14.80
N VAL A 259 -26.54 12.52 15.08
CA VAL A 259 -25.55 13.53 15.52
C VAL A 259 -24.77 13.11 16.77
N ILE A 260 -25.39 12.33 17.67
CA ILE A 260 -24.73 11.86 18.91
C ILE A 260 -23.54 10.95 18.56
N LEU A 261 -23.77 9.96 17.69
CA LEU A 261 -22.70 9.07 17.23
C LEU A 261 -21.59 9.84 16.50
N SER A 262 -21.94 10.86 15.72
CA SER A 262 -20.94 11.74 15.10
C SER A 262 -20.08 12.42 16.15
N ILE A 263 -20.69 13.00 17.18
CA ILE A 263 -19.98 13.68 18.26
C ILE A 263 -19.04 12.71 18.97
N ASP A 264 -19.52 11.53 19.36
CA ASP A 264 -18.70 10.49 20.02
C ASP A 264 -17.46 10.14 19.18
N CYS A 265 -17.65 9.88 17.87
CA CYS A 265 -16.56 9.55 16.96
C CYS A 265 -15.52 10.69 16.86
N ILE A 266 -15.96 11.95 16.81
CA ILE A 266 -15.04 13.10 16.73
C ILE A 266 -14.26 13.29 18.05
N PHE A 267 -14.90 13.04 19.20
CA PHE A 267 -14.19 13.01 20.49
C PHE A 267 -13.10 11.94 20.50
N GLU A 268 -13.38 10.72 20.01
CA GLU A 268 -12.37 9.66 19.89
C GLU A 268 -11.22 10.02 18.96
N ILE A 269 -11.49 10.61 17.79
CA ILE A 269 -10.44 11.08 16.88
C ILE A 269 -9.49 12.05 17.58
N LEU A 270 -10.03 13.00 18.35
CA LEU A 270 -9.26 14.04 19.03
C LEU A 270 -8.29 13.49 20.09
N ASP A 271 -8.54 12.29 20.61
CA ASP A 271 -7.64 11.62 21.55
C ASP A 271 -6.27 11.29 20.92
N TYR A 272 -6.21 11.18 19.59
CA TYR A 272 -4.98 10.82 18.87
C TYR A 272 -4.10 12.03 18.53
N TYR A 273 -2.78 11.84 18.62
CA TYR A 273 -1.77 12.89 18.46
C TYR A 273 -1.83 13.65 17.14
N GLN A 274 -2.07 12.94 16.02
CA GLN A 274 -2.12 13.54 14.69
C GLN A 274 -3.30 14.52 14.53
N TRP A 275 -4.39 14.32 15.26
CA TRP A 275 -5.59 15.15 15.20
C TRP A 275 -5.65 16.22 16.26
N LYS A 276 -4.73 16.16 17.23
CA LYS A 276 -4.65 17.08 18.35
C LYS A 276 -4.84 18.53 17.94
N TYR A 277 -4.14 18.95 16.88
CA TYR A 277 -4.14 20.31 16.31
C TYR A 277 -4.82 20.41 14.93
N SER A 278 -5.68 19.45 14.56
CA SER A 278 -6.42 19.55 13.29
C SER A 278 -7.54 20.57 13.40
N LYS A 279 -7.44 21.64 12.61
CA LYS A 279 -8.49 22.65 12.50
C LYS A 279 -9.79 22.03 11.99
N GLU A 280 -9.69 21.11 11.02
CA GLU A 280 -10.83 20.41 10.44
C GLU A 280 -11.61 19.68 11.53
N CYS A 281 -10.93 18.88 12.36
CA CYS A 281 -11.55 18.10 13.42
C CYS A 281 -12.26 18.97 14.47
N TRP A 282 -11.58 20.02 14.96
CA TRP A 282 -12.17 20.94 15.93
C TRP A 282 -13.33 21.76 15.35
N SER A 283 -13.24 22.15 14.07
CA SER A 283 -14.32 22.87 13.40
C SER A 283 -15.55 21.98 13.18
N CYS A 284 -15.34 20.72 12.80
CA CYS A 284 -16.37 19.70 12.68
C CYS A 284 -17.14 19.53 14.00
N LEU A 285 -16.43 19.32 15.12
CA LEU A 285 -17.05 19.18 16.43
C LEU A 285 -17.90 20.41 16.78
N SER A 286 -17.36 21.61 16.57
CA SER A 286 -18.06 22.87 16.82
C SER A 286 -19.33 23.01 15.98
N ILE A 287 -19.30 22.59 14.73
CA ILE A 287 -20.46 22.61 13.82
C ILE A 287 -21.53 21.62 14.27
N LEU A 288 -21.15 20.37 14.56
CA LEU A 288 -22.08 19.32 15.03
C LEU A 288 -22.81 19.72 16.30
N ILE A 289 -22.11 20.33 17.25
CA ILE A 289 -22.70 20.83 18.51
C ILE A 289 -23.69 21.98 18.25
N LYS A 290 -23.40 22.86 17.28
CA LYS A 290 -24.23 24.04 16.97
C LYS A 290 -25.46 23.73 16.13
N GLN A 291 -25.40 22.72 15.25
CA GLN A 291 -26.41 22.49 14.22
C GLN A 291 -27.56 21.58 14.64
N SER A 292 -27.61 21.12 15.88
CA SER A 292 -28.61 20.12 16.26
C SER A 292 -29.78 20.68 17.06
N ASP A 293 -30.97 20.24 16.68
CA ASP A 293 -32.25 20.56 17.35
C ASP A 293 -32.45 19.82 18.69
N LYS A 294 -31.60 18.83 19.01
CA LYS A 294 -31.69 17.97 20.20
C LYS A 294 -30.72 18.39 21.29
N ILE A 295 -30.86 19.63 21.77
CA ILE A 295 -29.90 20.29 22.66
C ILE A 295 -29.62 19.48 23.94
N ASP A 296 -30.65 18.91 24.57
CA ASP A 296 -30.48 18.18 25.85
C ASP A 296 -29.71 16.86 25.67
N ALA A 297 -30.07 16.04 24.70
CA ALA A 297 -29.39 14.76 24.44
C ALA A 297 -27.92 14.96 24.01
N ILE A 298 -27.65 16.03 23.27
CA ILE A 298 -26.29 16.40 22.89
C ILE A 298 -25.51 16.91 24.09
N ARG A 299 -26.13 17.70 24.96
CA ARG A 299 -25.50 18.15 26.19
C ARG A 299 -25.06 16.95 27.05
N ASP A 300 -25.92 15.95 27.19
CA ASP A 300 -25.60 14.74 27.96
C ASP A 300 -24.43 13.97 27.34
N CYS A 301 -24.47 13.70 26.03
CA CYS A 301 -23.37 13.06 25.29
C CYS A 301 -22.05 13.83 25.42
N ILE A 302 -22.08 15.15 25.28
CA ILE A 302 -20.91 16.01 25.43
C ILE A 302 -20.35 15.93 26.86
N LEU A 303 -21.22 15.96 27.87
CA LEU A 303 -20.81 15.88 29.27
C LEU A 303 -20.21 14.51 29.61
N GLU A 304 -20.76 13.43 29.08
CA GLU A 304 -20.20 12.08 29.21
C GLU A 304 -18.80 12.01 28.60
N ASN A 305 -18.66 12.41 27.34
CA ASN A 305 -17.37 12.43 26.65
C ASN A 305 -16.35 13.33 27.35
N TRP A 306 -16.77 14.48 27.85
CA TRP A 306 -15.92 15.39 28.60
C TRP A 306 -15.47 14.79 29.94
N ASN A 307 -16.38 14.17 30.69
CA ASN A 307 -16.06 13.59 31.99
C ASN A 307 -15.05 12.45 31.90
N LEU A 308 -15.10 11.66 30.82
CA LEU A 308 -14.12 10.62 30.52
C LEU A 308 -12.72 11.19 30.28
N ARG A 309 -12.62 12.44 29.80
CA ARG A 309 -11.39 12.98 29.18
C ARG A 309 -10.77 14.16 29.89
N LYS A 310 -11.53 14.90 30.71
CA LYS A 310 -11.15 16.17 31.33
C LYS A 310 -9.76 16.17 31.97
N HIS A 311 -9.37 15.08 32.63
CA HIS A 311 -8.10 14.99 33.35
C HIS A 311 -6.88 15.02 32.43
N TYR A 312 -6.97 14.47 31.22
CA TYR A 312 -5.87 14.48 30.27
C TYR A 312 -6.07 15.48 29.13
N TRP A 313 -7.31 15.79 28.73
CA TRP A 313 -7.59 16.80 27.70
C TRP A 313 -7.14 18.21 28.10
N ILE A 314 -7.29 18.60 29.37
CA ILE A 314 -6.84 19.91 29.85
C ILE A 314 -5.32 20.12 29.60
N PRO A 315 -4.41 19.27 30.11
CA PRO A 315 -2.99 19.42 29.83
C PRO A 315 -2.60 19.05 28.39
N TYR A 316 -3.45 18.32 27.68
CA TYR A 316 -3.16 17.88 26.31
C TYR A 316 -3.55 18.94 25.29
N HIS A 317 -4.83 19.29 25.15
CA HIS A 317 -5.35 20.24 24.16
C HIS A 317 -5.31 21.70 24.60
N PHE A 318 -5.34 21.98 25.91
CA PHE A 318 -5.65 23.32 26.43
C PHE A 318 -4.49 23.97 27.22
N LYS A 319 -3.30 23.37 27.21
CA LYS A 319 -2.13 23.82 28.00
C LYS A 319 -1.51 25.15 27.56
N LEU A 320 -1.71 25.59 26.32
CA LEU A 320 -1.04 26.77 25.75
C LEU A 320 -2.01 27.57 24.87
N PHE A 321 -2.86 28.38 25.49
CA PHE A 321 -3.62 29.42 24.77
C PHE A 321 -2.84 30.74 24.64
N SER A 322 -1.57 30.79 25.03
CA SER A 322 -0.80 32.04 25.17
C SER A 322 -0.38 32.72 23.86
N LYS A 323 -0.73 32.16 22.69
CA LYS A 323 -0.54 32.79 21.38
C LYS A 323 -1.80 32.61 20.52
N ILE A 324 -2.84 33.39 20.83
CA ILE A 324 -4.12 33.42 20.10
C ILE A 324 -3.94 34.06 18.71
N TYR A 325 -3.24 33.38 17.81
CA TYR A 325 -3.07 33.86 16.44
C TYR A 325 -3.48 32.83 15.37
N GLU A 326 -3.98 31.66 15.77
CA GLU A 326 -4.46 30.63 14.85
C GLU A 326 -5.98 30.44 14.94
N ASN A 327 -6.64 30.31 13.78
CA ASN A 327 -8.08 30.11 13.66
C ASN A 327 -8.62 28.86 14.41
N ILE A 328 -7.76 27.89 14.73
CA ILE A 328 -8.14 26.68 15.49
C ILE A 328 -8.52 27.00 16.94
N ASP A 329 -7.88 28.01 17.54
CA ASP A 329 -8.08 28.35 18.95
C ASP A 329 -9.48 28.91 19.19
N ILE A 330 -10.13 29.52 18.19
CA ILE A 330 -11.52 29.98 18.28
C ILE A 330 -12.48 28.80 18.51
N TYR A 331 -12.29 27.69 17.78
CA TYR A 331 -13.14 26.51 17.92
C TYR A 331 -12.92 25.81 19.26
N ARG A 332 -11.65 25.62 19.63
CA ARG A 332 -11.26 25.05 20.93
C ARG A 332 -11.77 25.88 22.08
N PHE A 333 -11.63 27.20 22.01
CA PHE A 333 -12.10 28.14 23.02
C PHE A 333 -13.62 28.13 23.13
N SER A 334 -14.34 28.07 22.00
CA SER A 334 -15.79 27.93 21.99
C SER A 334 -16.25 26.65 22.70
N ILE A 335 -15.62 25.52 22.39
CA ILE A 335 -15.90 24.23 23.04
C ILE A 335 -15.50 24.28 24.52
N ALA A 336 -14.35 24.87 24.85
CA ALA A 336 -13.89 25.03 26.21
C ALA A 336 -14.85 25.86 27.08
N ILE A 337 -15.41 26.95 26.55
CA ILE A 337 -16.46 27.74 27.21
C ILE A 337 -17.71 26.88 27.43
N MET A 338 -18.15 26.12 26.42
CA MET A 338 -19.33 25.27 26.53
C MET A 338 -19.15 24.17 27.59
N LEU A 339 -17.96 23.56 27.67
CA LEU A 339 -17.67 22.42 28.54
C LEU A 339 -17.37 22.81 29.99
N MET A 340 -16.62 23.90 30.19
CA MET A 340 -16.09 24.26 31.50
C MET A 340 -16.83 25.46 32.12
N GLY A 341 -17.50 26.26 31.28
CA GLY A 341 -18.11 27.53 31.68
C GLY A 341 -17.10 28.69 31.68
N PRO A 342 -17.57 29.94 31.62
CA PRO A 342 -16.68 31.11 31.50
C PRO A 342 -15.80 31.35 32.73
N LYS A 343 -16.20 30.87 33.91
CA LYS A 343 -15.51 31.13 35.19
C LYS A 343 -14.35 30.16 35.50
N SER A 344 -14.34 28.98 34.88
CA SER A 344 -13.30 27.97 35.08
C SER A 344 -12.08 28.14 34.16
N LEU A 345 -12.20 29.01 33.15
CA LEU A 345 -11.15 29.37 32.21
C LEU A 345 -10.18 30.40 32.82
N THR A 346 -9.97 30.39 34.14
CA THR A 346 -8.98 31.27 34.77
C THR A 346 -7.57 30.82 34.40
N PHE A 347 -7.10 31.35 33.29
CA PHE A 347 -5.75 31.18 32.76
C PHE A 347 -4.73 31.77 33.76
N LYS A 348 -3.77 30.96 34.20
CA LYS A 348 -2.56 31.43 34.88
C LYS A 348 -1.40 31.52 33.89
#